data_AF-A0A151E2L0-F1
#
_entry.id   AF-A0A151E2L0-F1
#
_cell.length_a   1.000
_cell.length_b   1.000
_cell.length_c   1.000
_cell.angle_alpha   90.00
_cell.angle_beta   90.00
_cell.angle_gamma   90.00
#
_symmetry.space_group_name_H-M   'P 1'
#
loop_
_entity.id
_entity.type
_entity.pdbx_description
1 polymer ?
#
loop_
_entity_poly.entity_id
_entity_poly.type
_entity_poly.pdbx_seq_one_letter_code
_entity_poly.pdbx_strand_id
1 'polypeptide(L)'
;MAQFIALREAKYRDAEPIALKGAIVQVRASGEPWGGDEPFYFIMIDVPAFSIDAVVNYSRPYRLDLSWNVESFDENTDTYQLRIEGNANTSQTYGLSLAQIEHFITMWSGTVLSNGTNYVVIEANILTVLTSRGFWDMETNPLYDSVVFSELAYDVPSRTHTIEIDYSAIQISPTHMERLIHRKGAEIVSHADRVLTVNMTSADARAAFQDEIKRRTSSLTLLKTRYYVDPIVVDEIIAEGGTRTTTPATALTYVRDVMND
;
A
#
# COMPACT_ATOMS: atom_id res chain seq x y z
N MET A 1 31.97 1.62 14.53
CA MET A 1 31.08 2.14 15.58
C MET A 1 29.76 2.48 14.93
N ALA A 2 28.66 1.89 15.39
CA ALA A 2 27.34 2.14 14.84
C ALA A 2 26.50 2.96 15.84
N GLN A 3 25.53 3.69 15.31
CA GLN A 3 24.55 4.45 16.07
C GLN A 3 23.16 4.10 15.56
N PHE A 4 22.23 3.76 16.45
CA PHE A 4 20.81 3.64 16.13
C PHE A 4 20.12 4.99 16.30
N ILE A 5 19.38 5.39 15.28
CA ILE A 5 18.52 6.57 15.32
C ILE A 5 17.08 6.07 15.37
N ALA A 6 16.41 6.34 16.48
CA ALA A 6 15.07 5.86 16.74
C ALA A 6 14.08 6.99 17.00
N LEU A 7 12.84 6.82 16.55
CA LEU A 7 11.80 7.82 16.75
C LEU A 7 11.49 8.03 18.23
N ARG A 8 11.39 9.29 18.64
CA ARG A 8 10.94 9.65 20.00
C ARG A 8 9.47 9.32 20.24
N GLU A 9 8.65 9.47 19.20
CA GLU A 9 7.20 9.28 19.22
C GLU A 9 6.75 8.46 18.00
N ALA A 10 5.57 7.85 18.09
CA ALA A 10 4.99 7.14 16.95
C ALA A 10 4.62 8.11 15.81
N LYS A 11 4.74 7.64 14.57
CA LYS A 11 4.33 8.38 13.37
C LYS A 11 3.11 7.73 12.75
N TYR A 12 2.13 8.54 12.38
CA TYR A 12 0.87 8.10 11.81
C TYR A 12 0.64 8.63 10.38
N ARG A 13 -0.11 7.88 9.57
CA ARG A 13 -0.76 8.32 8.34
C ARG A 13 -2.21 7.87 8.40
N ASP A 14 -3.16 8.81 8.24
CA ASP A 14 -4.59 8.51 8.19
C ASP A 14 -5.06 7.60 9.34
N ALA A 15 -4.66 7.95 10.56
CA ALA A 15 -4.90 7.22 11.82
C ALA A 15 -4.15 5.88 12.00
N GLU A 16 -3.35 5.44 11.03
CA GLU A 16 -2.56 4.22 11.15
C GLU A 16 -1.10 4.47 11.53
N PRO A 17 -0.53 3.68 12.46
CA PRO A 17 0.88 3.77 12.80
C PRO A 17 1.74 3.28 11.62
N ILE A 18 2.49 4.20 11.02
CA ILE A 18 3.50 3.87 10.01
C ILE A 18 4.87 3.61 10.66
N ALA A 19 5.11 4.17 11.85
CA ALA A 19 6.27 3.81 12.64
C ALA A 19 5.92 3.91 14.13
N LEU A 20 6.28 2.89 14.91
CA LEU A 20 6.10 2.93 16.35
C LEU A 20 7.07 3.92 17.00
N LYS A 21 6.75 4.32 18.23
CA LYS A 21 7.74 4.92 19.13
C LYS A 21 8.94 3.98 19.24
N GLY A 22 10.14 4.53 19.14
CA GLY A 22 11.39 3.78 19.13
C GLY A 22 11.74 3.15 17.78
N ALA A 23 10.92 3.28 16.73
CA ALA A 23 11.24 2.74 15.42
C ALA A 23 12.62 3.17 14.94
N ILE A 24 13.45 2.20 14.58
CA ILE A 24 14.82 2.44 14.11
C ILE A 24 14.72 2.88 12.65
N VAL A 25 14.85 4.18 12.42
CA VAL A 25 14.70 4.78 11.08
C VAL A 25 16.03 4.86 10.34
N GLN A 26 17.14 4.84 11.08
CA GLN A 26 18.48 4.91 10.49
C GLN A 26 19.51 4.22 11.37
N VAL A 27 20.51 3.66 10.71
CA VAL A 27 21.76 3.18 11.31
C VAL A 27 22.89 3.92 10.61
N ARG A 28 23.81 4.52 11.36
CA ARG A 28 24.93 5.30 10.80
C ARG A 28 26.20 5.17 11.64
N ALA A 29 27.30 5.80 11.20
CA ALA A 29 28.53 5.83 11.97
C ALA A 29 28.38 6.72 13.21
N SER A 30 28.87 6.25 14.36
CA SER A 30 28.90 7.07 15.57
C SER A 30 29.80 8.30 15.36
N GLY A 31 29.34 9.46 15.82
CA GLY A 31 30.08 10.73 15.71
C GLY A 31 29.91 11.49 14.39
N GLU A 32 29.06 11.03 13.47
CA GLU A 32 28.71 11.82 12.28
C GLU A 32 27.96 13.11 12.67
N PRO A 33 28.39 14.28 12.17
CA PRO A 33 27.78 15.56 12.53
C PRO A 33 26.31 15.61 12.11
N TRP A 34 25.49 16.20 12.97
CA TRP A 34 24.04 16.32 12.82
C TRP A 34 23.65 17.64 12.13
N GLY A 35 22.47 17.66 11.53
CA GLY A 35 21.71 18.88 11.24
C GLY A 35 21.02 19.38 12.52
N GLY A 36 20.74 20.68 12.61
CA GLY A 36 20.38 21.34 13.89
C GLY A 36 19.10 20.89 14.62
N ASP A 37 18.23 20.08 14.00
CA ASP A 37 16.85 19.84 14.49
C ASP A 37 16.56 18.39 14.95
N GLU A 38 17.51 17.47 14.82
CA GLU A 38 17.28 16.02 14.99
C GLU A 38 16.99 15.52 16.42
N PRO A 39 17.64 15.98 17.52
CA PRO A 39 17.40 15.42 18.86
C PRO A 39 16.01 15.75 19.44
N PHE A 40 15.24 16.65 18.83
CA PHE A 40 13.85 16.91 19.24
C PHE A 40 12.88 15.82 18.78
N TYR A 41 13.19 15.15 17.66
CA TYR A 41 12.35 14.14 17.03
C TYR A 41 12.86 12.71 17.22
N PHE A 42 14.15 12.55 17.56
CA PHE A 42 14.81 11.25 17.65
C PHE A 42 15.58 11.07 18.95
N ILE A 43 15.73 9.82 19.36
CA ILE A 43 16.73 9.39 20.34
C ILE A 43 17.91 8.73 19.63
N MET A 44 19.07 8.75 20.29
CA MET A 44 20.31 8.17 19.77
C MET A 44 20.84 7.09 20.71
N ILE A 45 21.20 5.93 20.14
CA ILE A 45 21.89 4.88 20.87
C ILE A 45 23.24 4.61 20.21
N ASP A 46 24.31 5.08 20.84
CA ASP A 46 25.68 4.85 20.40
C ASP A 46 26.17 3.48 20.86
N VAL A 47 26.65 2.68 19.90
CA VAL A 47 27.16 1.34 20.15
C VAL A 47 28.56 1.19 19.55
N PRO A 48 29.62 1.60 20.28
CA PRO A 48 30.98 1.71 19.75
C PRO A 48 31.52 0.40 19.14
N ALA A 49 31.19 -0.74 19.74
CA ALA A 49 31.68 -2.05 19.31
C ALA A 49 30.86 -2.70 18.17
N PHE A 50 29.77 -2.07 17.68
CA PHE A 50 29.09 -2.55 16.47
C PHE A 50 29.73 -1.98 15.19
N SER A 51 29.83 -2.83 14.16
CA SER A 51 29.99 -2.37 12.78
C SER A 51 28.62 -2.01 12.20
N ILE A 52 28.58 -1.04 11.28
CA ILE A 52 27.33 -0.64 10.62
C ILE A 52 26.71 -1.83 9.88
N ASP A 53 27.53 -2.59 9.14
CA ASP A 53 27.06 -3.74 8.37
C ASP A 53 26.37 -4.81 9.22
N ALA A 54 26.78 -4.97 10.48
CA ALA A 54 26.16 -5.92 11.40
C ALA A 54 24.75 -5.50 11.84
N VAL A 55 24.43 -4.20 11.79
CA VAL A 55 23.20 -3.65 12.37
C VAL A 55 22.34 -2.83 11.40
N VAL A 56 22.80 -2.57 10.17
CA VAL A 56 22.03 -1.83 9.15
C VAL A 56 20.69 -2.50 8.80
N ASN A 57 20.56 -3.81 9.04
CA ASN A 57 19.31 -4.53 8.85
C ASN A 57 18.19 -4.07 9.82
N TYR A 58 18.54 -3.50 10.97
CA TYR A 58 17.57 -2.99 11.93
C TYR A 58 16.85 -1.72 11.45
N SER A 59 17.40 -0.98 10.48
CA SER A 59 16.74 0.18 9.86
C SER A 59 16.03 -0.15 8.54
N ARG A 60 15.97 -1.42 8.13
CA ARG A 60 15.30 -1.78 6.88
C ARG A 60 13.78 -1.65 7.02
N PRO A 61 13.08 -1.15 5.99
CA PRO A 61 11.64 -1.05 6.00
C PRO A 61 11.01 -2.45 6.11
N TYR A 62 9.86 -2.50 6.76
CA TYR A 62 9.03 -3.69 6.82
C TYR A 62 8.14 -3.78 5.58
N ARG A 63 8.23 -4.91 4.89
CA ARG A 63 7.39 -5.22 3.75
C ARG A 63 6.14 -5.98 4.19
N LEU A 64 5.00 -5.33 4.06
CA LEU A 64 3.69 -5.97 4.08
C LEU A 64 3.50 -6.63 2.71
N ASP A 65 3.72 -7.94 2.67
CA ASP A 65 3.48 -8.73 1.47
C ASP A 65 2.01 -9.14 1.45
N LEU A 66 1.26 -8.67 0.46
CA LEU A 66 -0.10 -9.13 0.26
C LEU A 66 -0.12 -10.31 -0.73
N SER A 67 -0.75 -11.40 -0.31
CA SER A 67 -1.28 -12.42 -1.19
C SER A 67 -2.75 -12.12 -1.48
N TRP A 68 -3.27 -12.75 -2.52
CA TRP A 68 -4.70 -12.76 -2.76
C TRP A 68 -5.12 -14.10 -3.32
N ASN A 69 -6.38 -14.47 -3.10
CA ASN A 69 -6.99 -15.66 -3.65
C ASN A 69 -8.43 -15.37 -4.07
N VAL A 70 -8.87 -16.01 -5.15
CA VAL A 70 -10.29 -16.05 -5.51
C VAL A 70 -10.94 -17.09 -4.62
N GLU A 71 -11.79 -16.67 -3.69
CA GLU A 71 -12.53 -17.59 -2.82
C GLU A 71 -13.71 -18.21 -3.56
N SER A 72 -14.40 -17.40 -4.36
CA SER A 72 -15.50 -17.85 -5.19
C SER A 72 -15.66 -16.98 -6.43
N PHE A 73 -16.32 -17.54 -7.44
CA PHE A 73 -16.66 -16.87 -8.68
C PHE A 73 -18.04 -17.34 -9.14
N ASP A 74 -18.93 -16.38 -9.41
CA ASP A 74 -20.23 -16.65 -10.02
C ASP A 74 -20.21 -16.22 -11.49
N GLU A 75 -20.26 -17.21 -12.38
CA GLU A 75 -20.17 -16.99 -13.82
C GLU A 75 -21.40 -16.30 -14.41
N ASN A 76 -22.55 -16.35 -13.72
CA ASN A 76 -23.79 -15.75 -14.22
C ASN A 76 -23.82 -14.23 -14.00
N THR A 77 -23.19 -13.79 -12.91
CA THR A 77 -23.13 -12.37 -12.54
C THR A 77 -21.75 -11.76 -12.79
N ASP A 78 -20.78 -12.56 -13.23
CA ASP A 78 -19.36 -12.19 -13.36
C ASP A 78 -18.81 -11.49 -12.10
N THR A 79 -19.18 -12.08 -10.95
CA THR A 79 -18.85 -11.56 -9.62
C THR A 79 -17.79 -12.44 -8.97
N TYR A 80 -16.75 -11.79 -8.44
CA TYR A 80 -15.62 -12.43 -7.79
C TYR A 80 -15.61 -12.08 -6.31
N GLN A 81 -15.39 -13.09 -5.47
CA GLN A 81 -15.03 -12.88 -4.09
C GLN A 81 -13.53 -13.07 -3.95
N LEU A 82 -12.84 -11.99 -3.61
CA LEU A 82 -11.41 -11.91 -3.56
C LEU A 82 -11.00 -11.74 -2.11
N ARG A 83 -10.25 -12.70 -1.60
CA ARG A 83 -9.55 -12.56 -0.32
C ARG A 83 -8.20 -11.93 -0.57
N ILE A 84 -7.96 -10.79 0.05
CA ILE A 84 -6.65 -10.14 0.13
C ILE A 84 -6.12 -10.45 1.53
N GLU A 85 -4.92 -10.99 1.62
CA GLU A 85 -4.32 -11.42 2.87
C GLU A 85 -2.90 -10.87 2.99
N GLY A 86 -2.56 -10.27 4.13
CA GLY A 86 -1.20 -9.87 4.45
C GLY A 86 -0.40 -11.03 5.03
N ASN A 87 0.92 -10.99 4.87
CA ASN A 87 1.82 -11.92 5.53
C ASN A 87 1.52 -11.95 7.04
N ALA A 88 1.12 -13.12 7.53
CA ALA A 88 0.79 -13.32 8.93
C ALA A 88 2.00 -13.00 9.81
N ASN A 89 1.81 -12.11 10.77
CA ASN A 89 2.76 -11.86 11.85
C ASN A 89 2.12 -12.17 13.20
N THR A 90 2.95 -12.56 14.15
CA THR A 90 2.50 -12.98 15.48
C THR A 90 1.91 -11.81 16.27
N SER A 91 2.47 -10.62 16.09
CA SER A 91 2.09 -9.39 16.80
C SER A 91 0.82 -8.70 16.27
N GLN A 92 0.44 -8.98 15.02
CA GLN A 92 -0.68 -8.32 14.32
C GLN A 92 -0.52 -6.79 14.15
N THR A 93 0.58 -6.20 14.61
CA THR A 93 0.76 -4.74 14.75
C THR A 93 0.95 -4.03 13.41
N TYR A 94 1.46 -4.73 12.40
CA TYR A 94 1.58 -4.24 11.02
C TYR A 94 0.79 -5.06 10.00
N GLY A 95 -0.23 -5.76 10.48
CA GLY A 95 -1.17 -6.50 9.66
C GLY A 95 -1.86 -5.68 8.58
N LEU A 96 -2.48 -6.38 7.64
CA LEU A 96 -3.44 -5.76 6.71
C LEU A 96 -4.67 -5.32 7.51
N SER A 97 -4.94 -4.02 7.50
CA SER A 97 -6.16 -3.42 8.06
C SER A 97 -7.18 -3.13 6.95
N LEU A 98 -8.47 -3.08 7.29
CA LEU A 98 -9.49 -2.61 6.34
C LEU A 98 -9.19 -1.17 5.89
N ALA A 99 -8.83 -0.27 6.80
CA ALA A 99 -8.54 1.13 6.48
C ALA A 99 -7.40 1.28 5.45
N GLN A 100 -6.43 0.35 5.42
CA GLN A 100 -5.33 0.35 4.43
C GLN A 100 -5.80 0.18 2.99
N ILE A 101 -6.91 -0.54 2.80
CA ILE A 101 -7.41 -0.90 1.48
C ILE A 101 -8.82 -0.38 1.22
N GLU A 102 -9.47 0.28 2.19
CA GLU A 102 -10.82 0.81 2.06
C GLU A 102 -10.95 1.80 0.90
N HIS A 103 -9.97 2.71 0.77
CA HIS A 103 -9.93 3.61 -0.38
C HIS A 103 -9.83 2.82 -1.69
N PHE A 104 -8.98 1.79 -1.74
CA PHE A 104 -8.84 0.92 -2.92
C PHE A 104 -10.14 0.20 -3.26
N ILE A 105 -10.81 -0.39 -2.28
CA ILE A 105 -12.08 -1.08 -2.44
C ILE A 105 -13.14 -0.13 -2.99
N THR A 106 -13.25 1.06 -2.40
CA THR A 106 -14.20 2.09 -2.83
C THR A 106 -13.93 2.53 -4.27
N MET A 107 -12.67 2.74 -4.64
CA MET A 107 -12.30 3.21 -5.99
C MET A 107 -12.62 2.23 -7.11
N TRP A 108 -12.57 0.94 -6.79
CA TRP A 108 -12.91 -0.15 -7.70
C TRP A 108 -14.36 -0.59 -7.57
N SER A 109 -15.17 0.16 -6.81
CA SER A 109 -16.58 -0.13 -6.53
C SER A 109 -16.80 -1.53 -5.96
N GLY A 110 -15.82 -2.05 -5.21
CA GLY A 110 -15.93 -3.31 -4.49
C GLY A 110 -16.71 -3.16 -3.19
N THR A 111 -17.25 -4.27 -2.69
CA THR A 111 -17.97 -4.33 -1.41
C THR A 111 -17.23 -5.23 -0.43
N VAL A 112 -17.11 -4.85 0.83
CA VAL A 112 -16.49 -5.70 1.86
C VAL A 112 -17.50 -6.75 2.31
N LEU A 113 -17.18 -8.03 2.16
CA LEU A 113 -18.00 -9.13 2.66
C LEU A 113 -17.62 -9.53 4.08
N SER A 114 -16.32 -9.61 4.35
CA SER A 114 -15.79 -9.89 5.67
C SER A 114 -14.38 -9.35 5.82
N ASN A 115 -13.94 -9.18 7.06
CA ASN A 115 -12.55 -8.90 7.38
C ASN A 115 -12.17 -9.66 8.64
N GLY A 116 -10.87 -9.81 8.85
CA GLY A 116 -10.32 -10.37 10.07
C GLY A 116 -8.89 -9.92 10.27
N THR A 117 -8.19 -10.60 11.18
CA THR A 117 -6.79 -10.34 11.43
C THR A 117 -5.97 -10.68 10.19
N ASN A 118 -5.43 -9.66 9.52
CA ASN A 118 -4.58 -9.75 8.32
C ASN A 118 -5.28 -10.14 7.02
N TYR A 119 -6.62 -10.14 6.94
CA TYR A 119 -7.30 -10.38 5.68
C TYR A 119 -8.57 -9.56 5.53
N VAL A 120 -8.93 -9.32 4.27
CA VAL A 120 -10.20 -8.73 3.88
C VAL A 120 -10.74 -9.50 2.68
N VAL A 121 -12.00 -9.89 2.74
CA VAL A 121 -12.73 -10.49 1.62
C VAL A 121 -13.61 -9.42 1.01
N ILE A 122 -13.42 -9.20 -0.29
CA ILE A 122 -14.15 -8.21 -1.07
C ILE A 122 -14.92 -8.90 -2.18
N GLU A 123 -16.09 -8.39 -2.47
CA GLU A 123 -16.88 -8.74 -3.64
C GLU A 123 -16.68 -7.69 -4.72
N ALA A 124 -16.35 -8.13 -5.93
CA ALA A 124 -16.16 -7.27 -7.09
C ALA A 124 -16.89 -7.86 -8.30
N ASN A 125 -17.86 -7.10 -8.81
CA ASN A 125 -18.52 -7.38 -10.07
C ASN A 125 -17.71 -6.74 -11.21
N ILE A 126 -17.36 -7.48 -12.26
CA ILE A 126 -16.45 -6.98 -13.31
C ILE A 126 -17.01 -5.79 -14.05
N LEU A 127 -18.31 -5.79 -14.38
CA LEU A 127 -18.93 -4.63 -15.00
C LEU A 127 -18.79 -3.38 -14.11
N THR A 128 -19.07 -3.53 -12.82
CA THR A 128 -18.94 -2.45 -11.84
C THR A 128 -17.50 -1.96 -11.70
N VAL A 129 -16.53 -2.87 -11.81
CA VAL A 129 -15.09 -2.55 -11.85
C VAL A 129 -14.72 -1.79 -13.13
N LEU A 130 -15.13 -2.27 -14.31
CA LEU A 130 -14.84 -1.65 -15.60
C LEU A 130 -15.50 -0.28 -15.78
N THR A 131 -16.58 -0.02 -15.04
CA THR A 131 -17.25 1.28 -15.00
C THR A 131 -16.76 2.17 -13.85
N SER A 132 -15.76 1.72 -13.08
CA SER A 132 -15.13 2.50 -12.02
C SER A 132 -13.96 3.33 -12.54
N ARG A 133 -13.78 4.53 -11.99
CA ARG A 133 -12.62 5.38 -12.31
C ARG A 133 -11.30 4.84 -11.78
N GLY A 134 -11.35 4.08 -10.68
CA GLY A 134 -10.17 3.45 -10.09
C GLY A 134 -9.54 2.45 -11.04
N PHE A 135 -10.36 1.70 -11.78
CA PHE A 135 -9.87 0.78 -12.81
C PHE A 135 -8.99 1.50 -13.85
N TRP A 136 -9.42 2.67 -14.31
CA TRP A 136 -8.77 3.43 -15.39
C TRP A 136 -7.68 4.41 -14.92
N ASP A 137 -7.23 4.36 -13.66
CA ASP A 137 -6.27 5.34 -13.09
C ASP A 137 -6.74 6.80 -13.18
N MET A 138 -8.05 7.03 -13.15
CA MET A 138 -8.67 8.36 -13.27
C MET A 138 -9.03 9.02 -11.93
N GLU A 139 -8.68 8.37 -10.80
CA GLU A 139 -9.16 8.72 -9.46
C GLU A 139 -8.64 10.09 -8.95
N THR A 140 -7.39 10.43 -9.25
CA THR A 140 -6.67 11.51 -8.55
C THR A 140 -6.92 12.88 -9.16
N ASN A 141 -7.60 12.94 -10.30
CA ASN A 141 -7.80 14.15 -11.05
C ASN A 141 -9.30 14.46 -11.20
N PRO A 142 -9.79 15.53 -10.56
CA PRO A 142 -11.18 15.97 -10.66
C PRO A 142 -11.66 16.22 -12.09
N LEU A 143 -10.74 16.44 -13.03
CA LEU A 143 -11.08 16.55 -14.44
C LEU A 143 -11.79 15.30 -14.98
N TYR A 144 -11.58 14.12 -14.39
CA TYR A 144 -12.27 12.90 -14.83
C TYR A 144 -13.62 12.67 -14.15
N ASP A 145 -14.09 13.57 -13.28
CA ASP A 145 -15.37 13.45 -12.59
C ASP A 145 -16.57 13.45 -13.56
N SER A 146 -16.39 14.00 -14.76
CA SER A 146 -17.41 14.06 -15.81
C SER A 146 -17.27 12.96 -16.87
N VAL A 147 -16.37 11.98 -16.70
CA VAL A 147 -16.31 10.80 -17.58
C VAL A 147 -17.42 9.84 -17.20
N VAL A 148 -18.20 9.41 -18.18
CA VAL A 148 -19.30 8.48 -18.01
C VAL A 148 -18.93 7.13 -18.62
N PHE A 149 -19.22 6.06 -17.88
CA PHE A 149 -19.01 4.68 -18.32
C PHE A 149 -20.36 3.99 -18.43
N SER A 150 -20.59 3.27 -19.52
CA SER A 150 -21.81 2.48 -19.71
C SER A 150 -21.52 1.19 -20.47
N GLU A 151 -22.21 0.10 -20.10
CA GLU A 151 -22.15 -1.14 -20.86
C GLU A 151 -23.07 -1.07 -22.08
N LEU A 152 -22.52 -1.31 -23.26
CA LEU A 152 -23.29 -1.42 -24.50
C LEU A 152 -23.72 -2.86 -24.76
N ALA A 153 -22.85 -3.82 -24.45
CA ALA A 153 -23.10 -5.24 -24.67
C ALA A 153 -22.21 -6.12 -23.78
N TYR A 154 -22.67 -7.35 -23.56
CA TYR A 154 -21.91 -8.42 -22.94
C TYR A 154 -22.02 -9.68 -23.80
N ASP A 155 -20.87 -10.20 -24.26
CA ASP A 155 -20.79 -11.44 -25.01
C ASP A 155 -20.52 -12.62 -24.08
N VAL A 156 -21.56 -13.40 -23.78
CA VAL A 156 -21.50 -14.51 -22.81
C VAL A 156 -20.46 -15.59 -23.17
N PRO A 157 -20.33 -16.06 -24.43
CA PRO A 157 -19.35 -17.08 -24.79
C PRO A 157 -17.90 -16.66 -24.59
N SER A 158 -17.54 -15.43 -24.96
CA SER A 158 -16.16 -14.93 -24.77
C SER A 158 -15.94 -14.23 -23.43
N ARG A 159 -17.02 -13.95 -22.68
CA ARG A 159 -17.04 -13.12 -21.47
C ARG A 159 -16.40 -11.77 -21.71
N THR A 160 -16.82 -11.11 -22.78
CA THR A 160 -16.31 -9.80 -23.18
C THR A 160 -17.35 -8.73 -22.90
N HIS A 161 -16.97 -7.73 -22.12
CA HIS A 161 -17.75 -6.52 -21.93
C HIS A 161 -17.38 -5.50 -23.01
N THR A 162 -18.40 -4.91 -23.64
CA THR A 162 -18.26 -3.75 -24.50
C THR A 162 -18.68 -2.51 -23.73
N ILE A 163 -17.71 -1.68 -23.37
CA ILE A 163 -17.91 -0.49 -22.55
C ILE A 163 -17.78 0.76 -23.43
N GLU A 164 -18.75 1.66 -23.30
CA GLU A 164 -18.67 3.02 -23.79
C GLU A 164 -18.07 3.91 -22.72
N ILE A 165 -17.10 4.73 -23.11
CA ILE A 165 -16.43 5.72 -22.28
C ILE A 165 -16.65 7.08 -22.93
N ASP A 166 -17.62 7.83 -22.41
CA ASP A 166 -17.91 9.20 -22.85
C ASP A 166 -17.08 10.17 -22.02
N TYR A 167 -16.17 10.88 -22.69
CA TYR A 167 -15.36 11.93 -22.10
C TYR A 167 -15.54 13.27 -22.85
N SER A 168 -16.68 13.44 -23.51
CA SER A 168 -17.03 14.66 -24.25
C SER A 168 -17.09 15.91 -23.37
N ALA A 169 -17.48 15.75 -22.10
CA ALA A 169 -17.55 16.81 -21.10
C ALA A 169 -16.20 17.41 -20.71
N ILE A 170 -15.08 16.77 -21.09
CA ILE A 170 -13.74 17.15 -20.64
C ILE A 170 -12.81 17.44 -21.83
N GLN A 171 -11.93 18.41 -21.67
CA GLN A 171 -11.00 18.85 -22.72
C GLN A 171 -9.68 18.07 -22.64
N ILE A 172 -9.76 16.75 -22.88
CA ILE A 172 -8.59 15.87 -22.91
C ILE A 172 -8.31 15.43 -24.35
N SER A 173 -7.02 15.33 -24.69
CA SER A 173 -6.58 14.83 -25.99
C SER A 173 -7.04 13.38 -26.20
N PRO A 174 -7.66 13.05 -27.36
CA PRO A 174 -8.00 11.68 -27.74
C PRO A 174 -6.87 10.67 -27.51
N THR A 175 -5.65 11.02 -27.93
CA THR A 175 -4.46 10.17 -27.80
C THR A 175 -4.06 9.91 -26.34
N HIS A 176 -4.36 10.85 -25.43
CA HIS A 176 -4.12 10.65 -24.00
C HIS A 176 -5.09 9.62 -23.42
N MET A 177 -6.36 9.71 -23.82
CA MET A 177 -7.38 8.76 -23.37
C MET A 177 -7.10 7.36 -23.90
N GLU A 178 -6.84 7.20 -25.20
CA GLU A 178 -6.50 5.90 -25.81
C GLU A 178 -5.30 5.22 -25.13
N ARG A 179 -4.26 5.99 -24.78
CA ARG A 179 -3.09 5.46 -24.07
C ARG A 179 -3.45 4.96 -22.67
N LEU A 180 -4.34 5.67 -21.99
CA LEU A 180 -4.80 5.28 -20.66
C LEU A 180 -5.61 3.97 -20.72
N ILE A 181 -6.49 3.83 -21.72
CA ILE A 181 -7.23 2.60 -21.98
C ILE A 181 -6.30 1.43 -22.32
N HIS A 182 -5.36 1.63 -23.25
CA HIS A 182 -4.43 0.59 -23.67
C HIS A 182 -3.52 0.08 -22.55
N ARG A 183 -3.14 0.95 -21.59
CA ARG A 183 -2.34 0.53 -20.42
C ARG A 183 -3.08 -0.49 -19.54
N LYS A 184 -4.41 -0.53 -19.60
CA LYS A 184 -5.22 -1.51 -18.87
C LYS A 184 -5.50 -2.77 -19.68
N GLY A 185 -5.01 -2.86 -20.92
CA GLY A 185 -5.15 -4.04 -21.77
C GLY A 185 -6.47 -4.13 -22.53
N ALA A 186 -7.32 -3.10 -22.47
CA ALA A 186 -8.56 -3.07 -23.24
C ALA A 186 -8.29 -2.78 -24.74
N GLU A 187 -9.10 -3.40 -25.60
CA GLU A 187 -9.08 -3.18 -27.04
C GLU A 187 -10.01 -2.03 -27.40
N ILE A 188 -9.52 -1.04 -28.15
CA ILE A 188 -10.34 0.08 -28.63
C ILE A 188 -11.00 -0.34 -29.94
N VAL A 189 -12.33 -0.47 -29.91
CA VAL A 189 -13.16 -0.86 -31.07
C VAL A 189 -13.47 0.35 -31.94
N SER A 190 -13.81 1.47 -31.32
CA SER A 190 -14.14 2.70 -32.01
C SER A 190 -13.81 3.93 -31.19
N HIS A 191 -13.59 5.04 -31.88
CA HIS A 191 -13.36 6.34 -31.29
C HIS A 191 -13.92 7.44 -32.19
N ALA A 192 -14.98 8.13 -31.73
CA ALA A 192 -15.56 9.26 -32.42
C ALA A 192 -16.09 10.27 -31.39
N ASP A 193 -16.01 11.57 -31.69
CA ASP A 193 -16.63 12.63 -30.88
C ASP A 193 -16.35 12.56 -29.36
N ARG A 194 -15.14 12.10 -28.98
CA ARG A 194 -14.72 11.87 -27.58
C ARG A 194 -15.55 10.83 -26.82
N VAL A 195 -16.03 9.85 -27.58
CA VAL A 195 -16.63 8.63 -27.08
C VAL A 195 -15.78 7.47 -27.58
N LEU A 196 -15.34 6.62 -26.65
CA LEU A 196 -14.58 5.41 -26.94
C LEU A 196 -15.47 4.20 -26.71
N THR A 197 -15.47 3.26 -27.64
CA THR A 197 -15.99 1.93 -27.40
C THR A 197 -14.82 0.98 -27.21
N VAL A 198 -14.80 0.27 -26.08
CA VAL A 198 -13.72 -0.64 -25.72
C VAL A 198 -14.26 -2.03 -25.43
N ASN A 199 -13.51 -3.05 -25.79
CA ASN A 199 -13.76 -4.43 -25.42
C ASN A 199 -12.75 -4.87 -24.37
N MET A 200 -13.24 -5.58 -23.35
CA MET A 200 -12.38 -6.18 -22.34
C MET A 200 -12.98 -7.49 -21.85
N THR A 201 -12.15 -8.53 -21.77
CA THR A 201 -12.58 -9.82 -21.20
C THR A 201 -12.58 -9.75 -19.68
N SER A 202 -13.45 -10.52 -19.04
CA SER A 202 -13.45 -10.65 -17.57
C SER A 202 -12.11 -11.15 -17.02
N ALA A 203 -11.42 -12.00 -17.78
CA ALA A 203 -10.10 -12.51 -17.42
C ALA A 203 -9.04 -11.41 -17.39
N ASP A 204 -9.02 -10.53 -18.39
CA ASP A 204 -8.10 -9.41 -18.47
C ASP A 204 -8.41 -8.36 -17.40
N ALA A 205 -9.70 -8.05 -17.18
CA ALA A 205 -10.13 -7.09 -16.17
C ALA A 205 -9.68 -7.55 -14.77
N ARG A 206 -9.83 -8.85 -14.50
CA ARG A 206 -9.34 -9.48 -13.26
C ARG A 206 -7.82 -9.41 -13.14
N ALA A 207 -7.07 -9.70 -14.21
CA ALA A 207 -5.61 -9.61 -14.18
C ALA A 207 -5.14 -8.16 -13.89
N ALA A 208 -5.76 -7.16 -14.52
CA ALA A 208 -5.49 -5.75 -14.26
C ALA A 208 -5.78 -5.35 -12.80
N PHE A 209 -6.87 -5.86 -12.22
CA PHE A 209 -7.17 -5.67 -10.80
C PHE A 209 -6.07 -6.22 -9.89
N GLN A 210 -5.62 -7.45 -10.18
CA GLN A 210 -4.60 -8.14 -9.39
C GLN A 210 -3.26 -7.41 -9.41
N ASP A 211 -2.86 -6.88 -10.56
CA ASP A 211 -1.62 -6.11 -10.70
C ASP A 211 -1.70 -4.77 -9.96
N GLU A 212 -2.87 -4.12 -9.93
CA GLU A 212 -3.07 -2.89 -9.17
C GLU A 212 -2.97 -3.12 -7.66
N ILE A 213 -3.58 -4.20 -7.12
CA ILE A 213 -3.43 -4.57 -5.70
C ILE A 213 -1.95 -4.70 -5.36
N LYS A 214 -1.19 -5.47 -6.15
CA LYS A 214 0.26 -5.66 -5.93
C LYS A 214 1.04 -4.34 -5.98
N ARG A 215 0.65 -3.42 -6.87
CA ARG A 215 1.31 -2.12 -7.00
C ARG A 215 1.06 -1.23 -5.78
N ARG A 216 -0.17 -1.13 -5.30
CA ARG A 216 -0.50 -0.29 -4.13
C ARG A 216 0.12 -0.79 -2.84
N THR A 217 0.20 -2.10 -2.66
CA THR A 217 0.78 -2.71 -1.46
C THR A 217 2.29 -2.49 -1.37
N SER A 218 2.96 -2.48 -2.51
CA SER A 218 4.38 -2.11 -2.61
C SER A 218 4.63 -0.68 -2.11
N SER A 219 3.66 0.24 -2.26
CA SER A 219 3.78 1.61 -1.74
C SER A 219 3.65 1.71 -0.22
N LEU A 220 2.90 0.80 0.41
CA LEU A 220 2.73 0.73 1.88
C LEU A 220 3.98 0.20 2.58
N THR A 221 4.77 -0.64 1.90
CA THR A 221 6.01 -1.24 2.41
C THR A 221 7.07 -0.20 2.80
N LEU A 222 7.22 0.86 2.03
CA LEU A 222 8.26 1.87 2.28
C LEU A 222 8.00 2.72 3.53
N LEU A 223 6.81 2.62 4.11
CA LEU A 223 6.38 3.46 5.24
C LEU A 223 6.52 2.77 6.60
N LYS A 224 6.61 1.43 6.66
CA LYS A 224 6.64 0.65 7.92
C LYS A 224 8.07 0.31 8.36
N THR A 225 8.31 0.23 9.68
CA THR A 225 9.63 -0.08 10.29
C THR A 225 9.55 -1.31 11.17
N ARG A 226 10.32 -2.36 10.87
CA ARG A 226 10.21 -3.67 11.56
C ARG A 226 10.73 -3.64 13.00
N TYR A 227 11.87 -3.00 13.20
CA TYR A 227 12.56 -3.02 14.48
C TYR A 227 12.42 -1.67 15.17
N TYR A 228 12.26 -1.74 16.48
CA TYR A 228 12.08 -0.58 17.33
C TYR A 228 12.77 -0.78 18.66
N VAL A 229 13.15 0.31 19.30
CA VAL A 229 13.62 0.33 20.67
C VAL A 229 12.38 0.30 21.58
N ASP A 230 12.40 -0.55 22.60
CA ASP A 230 11.34 -0.66 23.59
C ASP A 230 10.91 0.74 24.10
N PRO A 231 9.61 1.10 24.06
CA PRO A 231 9.15 2.44 24.40
C PRO A 231 9.57 2.91 25.79
N ILE A 232 9.72 1.98 26.75
CA ILE A 232 10.21 2.31 28.10
C ILE A 232 11.66 2.80 28.02
N VAL A 233 12.50 2.11 27.25
CA VAL A 233 13.91 2.50 27.04
C VAL A 233 13.99 3.83 26.30
N VAL A 234 13.07 4.09 25.35
CA VAL A 234 12.99 5.38 24.67
C VAL A 234 12.76 6.51 25.68
N ASP A 235 11.82 6.33 26.61
CA ASP A 235 11.52 7.33 27.65
C ASP A 235 12.69 7.58 28.60
N GLU A 236 13.43 6.54 28.97
CA GLU A 236 14.65 6.69 29.76
C GLU A 236 15.72 7.50 29.02
N ILE A 237 15.94 7.22 27.73
CA ILE A 237 16.95 7.93 26.93
C ILE A 237 16.55 9.40 26.74
N ILE A 238 15.26 9.69 26.56
CA ILE A 238 14.76 11.08 26.53
C ILE A 238 15.10 11.79 27.84
N ALA A 239 14.89 11.14 28.98
CA ALA A 239 15.20 11.71 30.30
C ALA A 239 16.71 11.96 30.50
N GLU A 240 17.58 11.20 29.83
CA GLU A 240 19.04 11.37 29.82
C GLU A 240 19.54 12.47 28.85
N GLY A 241 18.63 13.16 28.14
CA GLY A 241 18.99 14.18 27.17
C GLY A 241 19.01 13.68 25.72
N GLY A 242 18.37 12.55 25.44
CA GLY A 242 18.11 12.03 24.09
C GLY A 242 19.23 11.20 23.48
N THR A 243 20.34 10.97 24.19
CA THR A 243 21.49 10.17 23.72
C THR A 243 21.97 9.22 24.80
N ARG A 244 22.20 7.96 24.45
CA ARG A 244 22.75 6.93 25.34
C ARG A 244 23.84 6.12 24.65
N THR A 245 25.00 5.98 25.30
CA THR A 245 26.07 5.08 24.84
C THR A 245 25.97 3.75 25.59
N THR A 246 25.99 2.62 24.87
CA THR A 246 25.86 1.30 25.50
C THR A 246 26.67 0.20 24.80
N THR A 247 26.69 -0.98 25.39
CA THR A 247 27.35 -2.18 24.82
C THR A 247 26.45 -2.87 23.79
N PRO A 248 27.03 -3.64 22.83
CA PRO A 248 26.24 -4.39 21.86
C PRO A 248 25.18 -5.31 22.47
N ALA A 249 25.53 -6.04 23.54
CA ALA A 249 24.61 -6.94 24.22
C ALA A 249 23.40 -6.18 24.78
N THR A 250 23.65 -5.05 25.44
CA THR A 250 22.59 -4.23 26.03
C THR A 250 21.74 -3.56 24.95
N ALA A 251 22.35 -3.05 23.87
CA ALA A 251 21.61 -2.48 22.76
C ALA A 251 20.62 -3.49 22.16
N LEU A 252 21.03 -4.74 21.95
CA LEU A 252 20.15 -5.78 21.43
C LEU A 252 19.02 -6.18 22.39
N THR A 253 19.18 -6.00 23.71
CA THR A 253 18.06 -6.20 24.65
C THR A 253 17.00 -5.10 24.57
N TYR A 254 17.35 -3.93 24.05
CA TYR A 254 16.41 -2.83 23.84
C TYR A 254 15.64 -2.98 22.54
N VAL A 255 16.22 -3.66 21.55
CA VAL A 255 15.62 -3.81 20.22
C VAL A 255 14.58 -4.91 20.25
N ARG A 256 13.40 -4.53 19.80
CA ARG A 256 12.23 -5.37 19.60
C ARG A 256 11.96 -5.56 18.12
N ASP A 257 11.36 -6.69 17.79
CA ASP A 257 10.94 -7.04 16.44
C ASP A 257 9.41 -7.07 16.41
N VAL A 258 8.80 -6.12 15.68
CA VAL A 258 7.35 -6.07 15.55
C VAL A 258 6.78 -7.36 14.97
N MET A 259 7.56 -8.24 14.34
CA MET A 259 7.02 -9.52 13.85
C MET A 259 6.84 -10.57 14.96
N ASN A 260 7.56 -10.44 16.07
CA ASN A 260 7.72 -11.49 17.08
C ASN A 260 7.28 -11.07 18.50
N ASP A 261 7.14 -9.78 18.75
CA ASP A 261 6.53 -9.23 19.97
C ASP A 261 5.01 -9.47 20.03
#